data_AF-A0A0F5VJ29-F1
#
_entry.id   AF-A0A0F5VJ29-F1
#
_cell.length_a   1.000
_cell.length_b   1.000
_cell.length_c   1.000
_cell.angle_alpha   90.00
_cell.angle_beta   90.00
_cell.angle_gamma   90.00
#
_symmetry.space_group_name_H-M   'P 1'
#
loop_
_entity.id
_entity.type
_entity.pdbx_description
1 polymer ?
#
loop_
_entity_poly.entity_id
_entity_poly.type
_entity_poly.pdbx_seq_one_letter_code
_entity_poly.pdbx_strand_id
1 'polypeptide(L)'
;RFNGKVTVTAGSAAISTWTTTVTLTSPQKVSTTWNGPPTWDSSGNVMTMKPNGNGSLAAGASTSFGFTVMKNGSTAAPVLGSCTAS
;
A
#
# COMPACT_ATOMS: atom_id res chain seq x y z
N ARG A 1 -17.29 3.78 4.99
CA ARG A 1 -15.81 3.69 4.85
C ARG A 1 -15.33 2.31 5.26
N PHE A 2 -14.08 1.96 5.01
CA PHE A 2 -13.39 0.82 5.62
C PHE A 2 -11.88 1.11 5.71
N ASN A 3 -11.15 0.31 6.50
CA ASN A 3 -9.70 0.42 6.59
C ASN A 3 -9.06 -0.74 5.82
N GLY A 4 -8.02 -0.44 5.04
CA GLY A 4 -7.11 -1.42 4.48
C GLY A 4 -5.83 -1.47 5.32
N LYS A 5 -5.31 -2.68 5.53
CA LYS A 5 -3.97 -2.92 6.08
C LYS A 5 -3.23 -3.83 5.12
N VAL A 6 -2.03 -3.44 4.74
CA VAL A 6 -1.15 -4.20 3.85
C VAL A 6 0.08 -4.58 4.64
N THR A 7 0.46 -5.85 4.58
CA THR A 7 1.70 -6.36 5.17
C THR A 7 2.71 -6.54 4.07
N VAL A 8 3.90 -5.99 4.27
CA VAL A 8 5.04 -6.15 3.38
C VAL A 8 6.03 -7.05 4.10
N THR A 9 6.38 -8.17 3.47
CA THR A 9 7.31 -9.16 4.01
C THR A 9 8.51 -9.26 3.08
N ALA A 10 9.71 -9.10 3.63
CA ALA A 10 10.93 -9.39 2.89
C ALA A 10 11.03 -10.90 2.64
N GLY A 11 11.50 -11.28 1.45
CA GLY A 11 11.71 -12.68 1.09
C GLY A 11 12.90 -13.30 1.83
N SER A 12 13.66 -14.14 1.14
CA SER A 12 14.85 -14.80 1.70
C SER A 12 16.07 -13.88 1.86
N ALA A 13 16.01 -12.65 1.35
CA ALA A 13 17.06 -11.65 1.47
C ALA A 13 16.56 -10.41 2.22
N ALA A 14 17.47 -9.74 2.92
CA ALA A 14 17.18 -8.43 3.50
C ALA A 14 16.94 -7.40 2.40
N ILE A 15 16.07 -6.44 2.67
CA ILE A 15 15.78 -5.30 1.80
C ILE A 15 16.03 -4.01 2.56
N SER A 16 16.47 -2.98 1.86
CA SER A 16 16.67 -1.62 2.34
C SER A 16 15.43 -0.73 2.12
N THR A 17 14.62 -1.05 1.11
CA THR A 17 13.40 -0.33 0.78
C THR A 17 12.39 -1.20 0.03
N TRP A 18 11.15 -0.72 -0.09
CA TRP A 18 10.10 -1.36 -0.87
C TRP A 18 9.19 -0.33 -1.53
N THR A 19 8.42 -0.76 -2.52
CA THR A 19 7.32 0.01 -3.10
C THR A 19 6.23 -0.96 -3.52
N THR A 20 4.98 -0.65 -3.24
CA THR A 20 3.84 -1.48 -3.67
C THR A 20 2.72 -0.61 -4.20
N THR A 21 1.95 -1.14 -5.15
CA THR A 21 0.74 -0.48 -5.63
C THR A 21 -0.52 -1.10 -5.02
N VAL A 22 -1.53 -0.26 -4.83
CA VAL A 22 -2.87 -0.63 -4.40
C VAL A 22 -3.86 0.01 -5.36
N THR A 23 -4.64 -0.80 -6.05
CA THR A 23 -5.67 -0.34 -7.00
C THR A 23 -7.03 -0.32 -6.31
N LEU A 24 -7.68 0.84 -6.32
CA LEU A 24 -9.06 1.02 -5.84
C LEU A 24 -10.06 0.90 -6.98
N THR A 25 -11.24 0.37 -6.67
CA THR A 25 -12.34 0.31 -7.63
C THR A 25 -13.10 1.63 -7.61
N SER A 26 -13.23 2.30 -8.76
CA SER A 26 -14.11 3.47 -8.88
C SER A 26 -15.53 3.12 -8.40
N PRO A 27 -16.21 3.97 -7.62
CA PRO A 27 -15.88 5.36 -7.28
C PRO A 27 -15.12 5.55 -5.94
N GLN A 28 -14.48 4.51 -5.40
CA GLN A 28 -13.76 4.59 -4.13
C GLN A 28 -12.63 5.63 -4.15
N LYS A 29 -12.34 6.21 -2.98
CA LYS A 29 -11.22 7.13 -2.76
C LYS A 29 -10.55 6.89 -1.41
N VAL A 30 -9.23 7.00 -1.34
CA VAL A 30 -8.50 6.98 -0.07
C VAL A 30 -8.59 8.36 0.57
N SER A 31 -8.93 8.40 1.86
CA SER A 31 -9.01 9.66 2.63
C SER A 31 -7.78 9.93 3.48
N THR A 32 -7.15 8.89 4.01
CA THR A 32 -5.96 8.99 4.87
C THR A 32 -5.08 7.76 4.72
N THR A 33 -3.78 7.92 4.94
CA THR A 33 -2.79 6.83 4.99
C THR A 33 -1.92 6.96 6.23
N TRP A 34 -1.25 5.87 6.62
CA TRP A 34 -0.24 5.86 7.67
C TRP A 34 0.89 4.89 7.31
N ASN A 35 2.07 5.10 7.92
CA ASN A 35 3.31 4.35 7.66
C ASN A 35 3.80 4.38 6.20
N GLY A 36 3.51 5.48 5.49
CA GLY A 36 4.01 5.73 4.14
C GLY A 36 3.31 6.89 3.43
N PRO A 37 4.03 7.73 2.66
CA PRO A 37 3.44 8.72 1.78
C PRO A 37 3.00 8.07 0.45
N PRO A 38 1.73 8.19 0.06
CA PRO A 38 1.26 7.68 -1.23
C PRO A 38 1.57 8.67 -2.36
N THR A 39 1.79 8.14 -3.56
CA THR A 39 1.62 8.87 -4.83
C THR A 39 0.52 8.21 -5.65
N TRP A 40 -0.02 8.92 -6.64
CA TRP A 40 -1.14 8.44 -7.45
C TRP A 40 -0.83 8.46 -8.93
N ASP A 41 -1.45 7.54 -9.67
CA ASP A 41 -1.54 7.63 -11.11
C ASP A 41 -2.46 8.77 -11.56
N SER A 42 -2.51 9.05 -12.86
CA SER A 42 -3.36 10.10 -13.43
C SER A 42 -4.85 9.83 -13.27
N SER A 43 -5.27 8.58 -13.10
CA SER A 43 -6.67 8.23 -12.85
C SER A 43 -7.12 8.46 -11.40
N GLY A 44 -6.16 8.59 -10.47
CA GLY A 44 -6.43 8.71 -9.04
C GLY A 44 -7.01 7.44 -8.41
N ASN A 45 -6.77 6.27 -9.02
CA ASN A 45 -7.25 4.98 -8.53
C ASN A 45 -6.13 4.00 -8.21
N VAL A 46 -4.91 4.24 -8.70
CA VAL A 46 -3.73 3.43 -8.36
C VAL A 46 -2.86 4.21 -7.38
N MET A 47 -2.86 3.76 -6.13
CA MET A 47 -2.02 4.30 -5.07
C MET A 47 -0.69 3.56 -5.05
N THR A 48 0.41 4.28 -5.26
CA THR A 48 1.77 3.75 -5.04
C THR A 48 2.22 4.13 -3.64
N MET A 49 2.44 3.13 -2.79
CA MET A 49 2.89 3.30 -1.42
C MET A 49 4.39 3.06 -1.30
N LYS A 50 5.07 3.95 -0.57
CA LYS A 50 6.49 3.86 -0.22
C LYS A 50 6.67 3.87 1.32
N PRO A 51 7.75 3.29 1.85
CA PRO A 51 8.01 3.30 3.28
C PRO A 51 8.22 4.71 3.84
N ASN A 52 7.94 4.87 5.12
CA ASN A 52 8.29 6.05 5.92
C ASN A 52 9.00 5.61 7.20
N GLY A 53 10.32 5.42 7.13
CA GLY A 53 11.12 4.92 8.25
C GLY A 53 10.99 3.41 8.53
N ASN A 54 10.22 2.68 7.72
CA ASN A 54 9.99 1.23 7.82
C ASN A 54 10.35 0.48 6.53
N GLY A 55 11.34 0.98 5.78
CA GLY A 55 11.76 0.42 4.50
C GLY A 55 12.71 -0.77 4.64
N SER A 56 13.62 -0.71 5.61
CA SER A 56 14.62 -1.75 5.83
C SER A 56 14.03 -2.91 6.63
N LEU A 57 14.14 -4.12 6.08
CA LEU A 57 13.65 -5.37 6.68
C LEU A 57 14.71 -6.45 6.50
N ALA A 58 15.01 -7.17 7.58
CA ALA A 58 15.79 -8.41 7.48
C ALA A 58 15.03 -9.48 6.67
N ALA A 59 15.73 -10.52 6.21
CA ALA A 59 15.10 -11.66 5.53
C ALA A 59 13.95 -12.23 6.39
N GLY A 60 12.78 -12.43 5.78
CA GLY A 60 11.57 -12.90 6.45
C GLY A 60 10.89 -11.88 7.38
N ALA A 61 11.49 -10.72 7.66
CA ALA A 61 10.89 -9.70 8.50
C ALA A 61 9.74 -8.99 7.76
N SER A 62 8.80 -8.42 8.51
CA SER A 62 7.62 -7.78 7.97
C SER A 62 7.37 -6.39 8.55
N THR A 63 6.78 -5.51 7.75
CA THR A 63 6.18 -4.25 8.18
C THR A 63 4.76 -4.13 7.66
N SER A 64 4.04 -3.08 8.05
CA SER A 64 2.73 -2.80 7.49
C SER A 64 2.45 -1.32 7.35
N PHE A 65 1.64 -1.00 6.35
CA PHE A 65 0.99 0.30 6.19
C PHE A 65 -0.51 0.11 6.09
N GLY A 66 -1.23 1.22 6.16
CA GLY A 66 -2.66 1.17 5.93
C GLY A 66 -3.24 2.48 5.45
N PHE A 67 -4.52 2.41 5.15
CA PHE A 67 -5.26 3.50 4.55
C PHE A 67 -6.75 3.38 4.85
N THR A 68 -7.44 4.53 4.90
CA THR A 68 -8.90 4.58 4.98
C THR A 68 -9.49 4.78 3.59
N VAL A 69 -10.47 3.95 3.22
CA VAL A 69 -11.21 4.06 1.95
C VAL A 69 -12.64 4.56 2.20
N MET A 70 -13.01 5.60 1.46
CA MET A 70 -14.39 6.01 1.25
C MET A 70 -15.01 5.14 0.15
N LYS A 71 -16.08 4.42 0.50
CA LYS A 71 -16.72 3.42 -0.40
C LYS A 71 -17.36 4.06 -1.63
N ASN A 72 -18.00 5.21 -1.45
CA ASN A 72 -18.72 5.96 -2.49
C ASN A 72 -19.70 5.13 -3.34
N GLY A 73 -20.22 4.02 -2.81
CA GLY A 73 -21.13 3.11 -3.53
C GLY A 73 -20.52 1.76 -3.91
N SER A 74 -19.22 1.55 -3.74
CA SER A 74 -18.57 0.25 -3.97
C SER A 74 -17.93 -0.32 -2.71
N THR A 75 -18.16 -1.62 -2.46
CA THR A 75 -17.56 -2.41 -1.38
C THR A 75 -16.44 -3.32 -1.87
N ALA A 76 -16.05 -3.25 -3.15
CA ALA A 76 -14.99 -4.06 -3.70
C ALA A 76 -13.69 -3.87 -2.90
N ALA A 77 -12.98 -4.97 -2.65
CA ALA A 77 -11.70 -4.91 -1.97
C ALA A 77 -10.65 -4.28 -2.92
N PRO A 78 -9.77 -3.40 -2.41
CA PRO A 78 -8.62 -2.94 -3.17
C PRO A 78 -7.72 -4.11 -3.56
N VAL A 79 -7.13 -4.05 -4.75
CA VAL A 79 -6.25 -5.09 -5.28
C VAL A 79 -4.79 -4.65 -5.10
N LEU A 80 -3.95 -5.55 -4.61
CA LEU A 80 -2.50 -5.31 -4.53
C LEU A 80 -1.85 -5.60 -5.88
N GLY A 81 -0.99 -4.70 -6.32
CA GLY A 81 -0.12 -4.92 -7.47
C GLY A 81 1.24 -5.50 -7.06
N SER A 82 2.24 -5.30 -7.92
CA SER A 82 3.60 -5.77 -7.67
C SER A 82 4.23 -5.04 -6.48
N CYS A 83 4.99 -5.79 -5.67
CA CYS A 83 5.91 -5.24 -4.69
C CYS A 83 7.33 -5.27 -5.27
N THR A 84 7.97 -4.11 -5.39
CA THR A 84 9.39 -4.01 -5.73
C THR A 84 10.20 -3.71 -4.48
N ALA A 85 11.40 -4.29 -4.37
CA ALA A 85 12.27 -4.09 -3.22
C ALA A 85 13.74 -4.10 -3.66
N SER A 86 14.61 -3.52 -2.85
CA SER A 86 16.06 -3.43 -3.07
C SER A 86 16.79 -3.47 -1.74
#